data_AF-A0A5J4SKI4-F1
#
_entry.id   AF-A0A5J4SKI4-F1
#
_cell.length_a   1.000
_cell.length_b   1.000
_cell.length_c   1.000
_cell.angle_alpha   90.00
_cell.angle_beta   90.00
_cell.angle_gamma   90.00
#
_symmetry.space_group_name_H-M   'P 1'
#
loop_
_entity.id
_entity.type
_entity.pdbx_description
1 polymer ?
#
loop_
_entity_poly.entity_id
_entity_poly.type
_entity_poly.pdbx_seq_one_letter_code
_entity_poly.pdbx_strand_id
1 'polypeptide(L)'
;MADKFQYILSKKQKAEIAQNLIDILQKGSEITKQTRGFIINWCRTDASEKRKAFFDVWDIVLKNYLPTTRPILFRACERISKDGKIVSFTGRLECARRFSKGRGSLIVCDTKEILQLEEKYYQPGEFKHTFYPLVCVLEKAKANGGCEFPERFLNEFIGEDEYIMRVDLGNMHSFRWVV
;
A
#
# COMPACT_ATOMS: atom_id res chain seq x y z
N MET A 1 -2.92 -30.51 10.90
CA MET A 1 -2.80 -29.66 9.70
C MET A 1 -3.70 -28.47 9.94
N ALA A 2 -3.14 -27.28 10.16
CA ALA A 2 -3.95 -26.07 10.36
C ALA A 2 -4.52 -25.63 9.01
N ASP A 3 -5.83 -25.45 8.95
CA ASP A 3 -6.54 -24.94 7.79
C ASP A 3 -5.94 -23.59 7.39
N LYS A 4 -5.24 -23.52 6.25
CA LYS A 4 -4.60 -22.28 5.80
C LYS A 4 -5.70 -21.31 5.44
N PHE A 5 -5.81 -20.20 6.15
CA PHE A 5 -6.75 -19.11 5.86
C PHE A 5 -6.69 -18.75 4.36
N GLN A 6 -7.75 -19.07 3.62
CA GLN A 6 -7.89 -18.69 2.22
C GLN A 6 -8.77 -17.45 2.13
N TYR A 7 -8.12 -16.29 2.01
CA TYR A 7 -8.83 -15.06 1.70
C TYR A 7 -9.28 -15.07 0.23
N ILE A 8 -10.54 -15.41 -0.02
CA ILE A 8 -11.14 -15.53 -1.36
C ILE A 8 -12.07 -14.34 -1.60
N LEU A 9 -11.87 -13.66 -2.73
CA LEU A 9 -12.74 -12.59 -3.21
C LEU A 9 -13.20 -12.89 -4.63
N SER A 10 -14.49 -12.70 -4.89
CA SER A 10 -15.03 -12.73 -6.25
C SER A 10 -14.53 -11.53 -7.08
N LYS A 11 -14.65 -11.61 -8.40
CA LYS A 11 -14.28 -10.49 -9.30
C LYS A 11 -15.04 -9.21 -8.96
N LYS A 12 -16.35 -9.34 -8.66
CA LYS A 12 -17.21 -8.23 -8.26
C LYS A 12 -16.73 -7.59 -6.97
N GLN A 13 -16.46 -8.42 -5.96
CA GLN A 13 -15.97 -7.96 -4.66
C GLN A 13 -14.65 -7.20 -4.77
N LYS A 14 -13.73 -7.68 -5.60
CA LYS A 14 -12.45 -6.99 -5.85
C LYS A 14 -12.66 -5.60 -6.45
N ALA A 15 -13.54 -5.49 -7.44
CA ALA A 15 -13.87 -4.21 -8.07
C ALA A 15 -14.55 -3.25 -7.09
N GLU A 16 -15.49 -3.73 -6.29
CA GLU A 16 -16.20 -2.93 -5.27
C GLU A 16 -15.23 -2.40 -4.20
N ILE A 17 -14.32 -3.24 -3.69
CA ILE A 17 -13.30 -2.83 -2.72
C ILE A 17 -12.37 -1.79 -3.34
N ALA A 18 -11.85 -2.06 -4.54
CA ALA A 18 -10.92 -1.16 -5.21
C ALA A 18 -11.55 0.20 -5.48
N GLN A 19 -12.80 0.22 -5.97
CA GLN A 19 -13.52 1.47 -6.20
C GLN A 19 -13.76 2.23 -4.91
N ASN A 20 -14.15 1.55 -3.83
CA ASN A 20 -14.35 2.20 -2.54
C ASN A 20 -13.04 2.78 -1.98
N LEU A 21 -11.90 2.09 -2.12
CA LEU A 21 -10.58 2.64 -1.78
C LEU A 21 -10.32 3.95 -2.52
N ILE A 22 -10.48 3.96 -3.84
CA ILE A 22 -10.29 5.17 -4.67
C ILE A 22 -11.22 6.30 -4.20
N ASP A 23 -12.51 6.01 -4.03
CA ASP A 23 -13.53 6.99 -3.68
C ASP A 23 -13.34 7.56 -2.26
N ILE A 24 -12.78 6.79 -1.31
CA ILE A 24 -12.49 7.27 0.05
C ILE A 24 -11.57 8.49 0.00
N LEU A 25 -10.54 8.46 -0.83
CA LEU A 25 -9.53 9.52 -0.91
C LEU A 25 -9.85 10.59 -1.96
N GLN A 26 -10.52 10.23 -3.06
CA GLN A 26 -10.87 11.20 -4.11
C GLN A 26 -12.17 11.95 -3.83
N LYS A 27 -13.18 11.27 -3.29
CA LYS A 27 -14.55 11.79 -3.16
C LYS A 27 -14.99 11.96 -1.72
N GLY A 28 -14.16 11.58 -0.77
CA GLY A 28 -14.53 11.64 0.63
C GLY A 28 -15.53 10.54 1.05
N SER A 29 -15.71 9.47 0.26
CA SER A 29 -16.67 8.40 0.57
C SER A 29 -16.40 7.67 1.89
N GLU A 30 -17.45 7.05 2.42
CA GLU A 30 -17.39 6.18 3.60
C GLU A 30 -16.64 4.88 3.34
N ILE A 31 -16.03 4.33 4.39
CA ILE A 31 -15.33 3.05 4.33
C ILE A 31 -16.35 1.93 4.50
N THR A 32 -16.58 1.16 3.43
CA THR A 32 -17.53 0.04 3.50
C THR A 32 -16.99 -1.08 4.40
N LYS A 33 -17.90 -1.88 4.96
CA LYS A 33 -17.55 -3.08 5.76
C LYS A 33 -16.59 -4.02 5.01
N GLN A 34 -16.77 -4.18 3.71
CA GLN A 34 -15.95 -5.06 2.88
C GLN A 34 -14.54 -4.50 2.69
N THR A 35 -14.41 -3.20 2.40
CA THR A 35 -13.11 -2.51 2.30
C THR A 35 -12.37 -2.50 3.63
N ARG A 36 -13.07 -2.25 4.74
CA ARG A 36 -12.49 -2.37 6.08
C ARG A 36 -11.94 -3.76 6.34
N GLY A 37 -12.73 -4.80 6.06
CA GLY A 37 -12.30 -6.19 6.20
C GLY A 37 -11.08 -6.50 5.32
N PHE A 38 -11.04 -5.97 4.10
CA PHE A 38 -9.88 -6.09 3.22
C PHE A 38 -8.63 -5.43 3.80
N ILE A 39 -8.72 -4.19 4.29
CA ILE A 39 -7.59 -3.46 4.88
C ILE A 39 -7.05 -4.20 6.12
N ILE A 40 -7.93 -4.63 7.03
CA ILE A 40 -7.52 -5.37 8.23
C ILE A 40 -6.76 -6.65 7.85
N ASN A 41 -7.31 -7.41 6.88
CA ASN A 41 -6.65 -8.62 6.41
C ASN A 41 -5.32 -8.30 5.70
N TRP A 42 -5.23 -7.22 4.93
CA TRP A 42 -3.99 -6.81 4.27
C TRP A 42 -2.87 -6.52 5.29
N CYS A 43 -3.16 -5.71 6.30
CA CYS A 43 -2.19 -5.31 7.31
C CYS A 43 -1.77 -6.48 8.21
N ARG A 44 -2.71 -7.38 8.58
CA ARG A 44 -2.43 -8.51 9.49
C ARG A 44 -1.90 -9.78 8.83
N THR A 45 -2.07 -9.95 7.52
CA THR A 45 -1.58 -11.14 6.82
C THR A 45 -0.10 -10.99 6.49
N ASP A 46 0.72 -11.97 6.85
CA ASP A 46 2.15 -11.96 6.52
C ASP A 46 2.38 -11.93 4.98
N ALA A 47 3.51 -11.36 4.55
CA ALA A 47 3.85 -11.27 3.13
C ALA A 47 3.91 -12.64 2.42
N SER A 48 4.27 -13.71 3.12
CA SER A 48 4.30 -15.08 2.59
C SER A 48 2.91 -15.71 2.43
N GLU A 49 1.92 -15.17 3.14
CA GLU A 49 0.54 -15.66 3.14
C GLU A 49 -0.37 -14.87 2.20
N LYS A 50 0.01 -13.63 1.85
CA LYS A 50 -0.70 -12.80 0.87
C LYS A 50 -0.81 -13.53 -0.48
N ARG A 51 -2.05 -13.83 -0.88
CA ARG A 51 -2.38 -14.49 -2.15
C ARG A 51 -2.81 -13.49 -3.24
N LYS A 52 -3.00 -14.01 -4.45
CA LYS A 52 -3.43 -13.28 -5.66
C LYS A 52 -4.63 -12.35 -5.41
N ALA A 53 -5.58 -12.74 -4.57
CA ALA A 53 -6.77 -11.94 -4.29
C ALA A 53 -6.45 -10.54 -3.74
N PHE A 54 -5.43 -10.40 -2.89
CA PHE A 54 -4.99 -9.10 -2.39
C PHE A 54 -4.37 -8.25 -3.50
N PHE A 55 -3.45 -8.85 -4.25
CA PHE A 55 -2.73 -8.15 -5.30
C PHE A 55 -3.63 -7.75 -6.48
N ASP A 56 -4.67 -8.53 -6.78
CA ASP A 56 -5.66 -8.16 -7.80
C ASP A 56 -6.42 -6.87 -7.43
N VAL A 57 -6.76 -6.67 -6.15
CA VAL A 57 -7.41 -5.42 -5.69
C VAL A 57 -6.44 -4.25 -5.81
N TRP A 58 -5.21 -4.41 -5.31
CA TRP A 58 -4.20 -3.35 -5.39
C TRP A 58 -3.82 -3.01 -6.83
N ASP A 59 -3.79 -3.99 -7.73
CA ASP A 59 -3.54 -3.75 -9.16
C ASP A 59 -4.61 -2.83 -9.76
N ILE A 60 -5.90 -3.06 -9.43
CA ILE A 60 -6.99 -2.18 -9.87
C ILE A 60 -6.82 -0.78 -9.26
N VAL A 61 -6.55 -0.69 -7.95
CA VAL A 61 -6.38 0.60 -7.26
C VAL A 61 -5.24 1.40 -7.89
N LEU A 62 -4.05 0.80 -8.03
CA LEU A 62 -2.86 1.49 -8.53
C LEU A 62 -3.04 1.96 -9.99
N LYS A 63 -3.72 1.17 -10.83
CA LYS A 63 -4.01 1.58 -12.20
C LYS A 63 -4.95 2.77 -12.31
N ASN A 64 -5.81 3.02 -11.30
CA ASN A 64 -6.90 3.99 -11.38
C ASN A 64 -6.79 5.14 -10.38
N TYR A 65 -5.86 5.09 -9.43
CA TYR A 65 -5.64 6.11 -8.42
C TYR A 65 -4.36 6.88 -8.69
N LEU A 66 -4.47 8.20 -8.76
CA LEU A 66 -3.35 9.13 -8.82
C LEU A 66 -3.26 9.92 -7.51
N PRO A 67 -2.20 9.73 -6.70
CA PRO A 67 -1.97 10.50 -5.48
C PRO A 67 -1.73 11.98 -5.77
N THR A 68 -2.17 12.85 -4.87
CA THR A 68 -1.86 14.29 -4.91
C THR A 68 -0.65 14.67 -4.05
N THR A 69 -0.29 13.82 -3.09
CA THR A 69 0.89 14.00 -2.23
C THR A 69 2.17 13.53 -2.92
N ARG A 70 3.32 14.05 -2.49
CA ARG A 70 4.65 13.67 -3.01
C ARG A 70 5.64 13.29 -1.90
N PRO A 71 5.38 12.23 -1.10
CA PRO A 71 6.30 11.78 -0.07
C PRO A 71 7.54 11.08 -0.66
N ILE A 72 8.63 11.02 0.10
CA ILE A 72 9.70 10.05 -0.17
C ILE A 72 9.30 8.74 0.50
N LEU A 73 9.31 7.66 -0.26
CA LEU A 73 8.89 6.34 0.22
C LEU A 73 10.09 5.42 0.42
N PHE A 74 10.06 4.66 1.50
CA PHE A 74 11.11 3.75 1.93
C PHE A 74 10.59 2.33 2.03
N ARG A 75 11.42 1.37 1.64
CA ARG A 75 11.15 -0.05 1.86
C ARG A 75 12.40 -0.79 2.26
N ALA A 76 12.34 -1.45 3.41
CA ALA A 76 13.32 -2.44 3.81
C ALA A 76 13.03 -3.80 3.15
N CYS A 77 14.09 -4.48 2.70
CA CYS A 77 14.02 -5.85 2.22
C CYS A 77 15.35 -6.58 2.41
N GLU A 78 15.31 -7.88 2.72
CA GLU A 78 16.55 -8.68 2.83
C GLU A 78 17.31 -8.76 1.51
N ARG A 79 16.57 -8.88 0.41
CA ARG A 79 17.06 -8.86 -0.97
C ARG A 79 16.14 -7.96 -1.78
N ILE A 80 16.71 -7.22 -2.72
CA ILE A 80 15.95 -6.41 -3.67
C ILE A 80 14.98 -7.35 -4.40
N SER A 81 13.69 -7.06 -4.29
CA SER A 81 12.64 -7.90 -4.87
C SER A 81 12.63 -7.81 -6.39
N LYS A 82 11.96 -8.76 -7.05
CA LYS A 82 11.70 -8.69 -8.48
C LYS A 82 10.95 -7.41 -8.83
N ASP A 83 11.34 -6.83 -9.95
CA ASP A 83 10.67 -5.72 -10.58
C ASP A 83 9.18 -6.02 -10.83
N GLY A 84 8.32 -5.00 -10.74
CA GLY A 84 6.89 -5.11 -10.98
C GLY A 84 6.05 -5.71 -9.84
N LYS A 85 6.65 -6.07 -8.69
CA LYS A 85 5.93 -6.63 -7.53
C LYS A 85 5.22 -5.54 -6.72
N ILE A 86 3.95 -5.73 -6.39
CA ILE A 86 3.21 -4.86 -5.44
C ILE A 86 3.63 -5.20 -4.00
N VAL A 87 4.01 -4.18 -3.25
CA VAL A 87 4.53 -4.30 -1.88
C VAL A 87 4.20 -3.05 -1.04
N SER A 88 4.35 -3.17 0.27
CA SER A 88 4.24 -2.06 1.21
C SER A 88 5.54 -1.25 1.27
N PHE A 89 5.42 0.06 1.29
CA PHE A 89 6.42 1.07 1.59
C PHE A 89 5.97 1.87 2.81
N THR A 90 6.88 2.64 3.39
CA THR A 90 6.61 3.57 4.49
C THR A 90 7.13 4.96 4.16
N GLY A 91 6.44 6.02 4.58
CA GLY A 91 6.96 7.38 4.51
C GLY A 91 8.04 7.69 5.57
N ARG A 92 8.33 6.75 6.48
CA ARG A 92 9.27 6.92 7.59
C ARG A 92 10.48 6.01 7.48
N LEU A 93 11.67 6.61 7.33
CA LEU A 93 12.93 5.86 7.30
C LEU A 93 13.17 5.05 8.59
N GLU A 94 12.77 5.59 9.75
CA GLU A 94 12.86 4.89 11.04
C GLU A 94 12.09 3.56 11.00
N CYS A 95 10.86 3.56 10.46
CA CYS A 95 10.06 2.36 10.35
C CYS A 95 10.73 1.34 9.44
N ALA A 96 11.26 1.75 8.28
CA ALA A 96 12.02 0.87 7.39
C ALA A 96 13.25 0.26 8.10
N ARG A 97 13.99 1.05 8.87
CA ARG A 97 15.14 0.57 9.67
C ARG A 97 14.70 -0.42 10.75
N ARG A 98 13.60 -0.14 11.46
CA ARG A 98 13.04 -1.01 12.50
C ARG A 98 12.60 -2.36 11.93
N PHE A 99 11.88 -2.37 10.82
CA PHE A 99 11.42 -3.60 10.16
C PHE A 99 12.58 -4.47 9.68
N SER A 100 13.64 -3.87 9.15
CA SER A 100 14.86 -4.60 8.74
C SER A 100 15.79 -4.97 9.89
N LYS A 101 15.57 -4.43 11.10
CA LYS A 101 16.56 -4.44 12.19
C LYS A 101 17.93 -3.92 11.72
N GLY A 102 17.94 -2.92 10.82
CA GLY A 102 19.13 -2.33 10.23
C GLY A 102 19.94 -3.26 9.31
N ARG A 103 19.32 -4.28 8.70
CA ARG A 103 20.01 -5.28 7.85
C ARG A 103 19.40 -5.37 6.45
N GLY A 104 20.19 -5.85 5.49
CA GLY A 104 19.75 -6.05 4.11
C GLY A 104 19.81 -4.76 3.27
N SER A 105 18.80 -4.55 2.44
CA SER A 105 18.70 -3.45 1.50
C SER A 105 17.55 -2.49 1.85
N LEU A 106 17.73 -1.24 1.45
CA LEU A 106 16.75 -0.16 1.50
C LEU A 106 16.46 0.29 0.08
N ILE A 107 15.19 0.29 -0.30
CA ILE A 107 14.69 0.91 -1.53
C ILE A 107 14.14 2.27 -1.15
N VAL A 108 14.52 3.30 -1.89
CA VAL A 108 14.06 4.69 -1.75
C VAL A 108 13.42 5.11 -3.06
N CYS A 109 12.24 5.72 -2.95
CA CYS A 109 11.44 6.17 -4.07
C CYS A 109 11.11 7.65 -3.88
N ASP A 110 11.60 8.50 -4.79
CA ASP A 110 11.13 9.88 -4.90
C ASP A 110 9.84 9.90 -5.74
N THR A 111 8.70 10.02 -5.05
CA THR A 111 7.41 10.01 -5.74
C THR A 111 7.15 11.26 -6.57
N LYS A 112 7.88 12.36 -6.33
CA LYS A 112 7.79 13.57 -7.16
C LYS A 112 8.38 13.32 -8.54
N GLU A 113 9.48 12.60 -8.63
CA GLU A 113 10.08 12.26 -9.91
C GLU A 113 9.20 11.24 -10.65
N ILE A 114 8.83 10.16 -9.98
CA ILE A 114 8.07 9.06 -10.60
C ILE A 114 6.70 9.51 -11.12
N LEU A 115 5.96 10.34 -10.38
CA LEU A 115 4.62 10.75 -10.78
C LEU A 115 4.60 11.79 -11.91
N GLN A 116 5.70 12.48 -12.22
CA GLN A 116 5.69 13.52 -13.27
C GLN A 116 5.22 13.02 -14.64
N LEU A 117 5.60 11.80 -15.00
CA LEU A 117 5.18 11.20 -16.26
C LEU A 117 3.74 10.70 -16.19
N GLU A 118 3.34 10.13 -15.06
CA GLU A 118 1.98 9.64 -14.81
C GLU A 118 0.96 10.76 -15.00
N GLU A 119 1.21 11.93 -14.40
CA GLU A 119 0.31 13.08 -14.49
C GLU A 119 0.19 13.67 -15.89
N LYS A 120 1.28 13.61 -16.66
CA LYS A 120 1.36 14.27 -17.97
C LYS A 120 0.85 13.42 -19.11
N TYR A 121 1.03 12.09 -19.02
CA TYR A 121 0.87 11.20 -20.17
C TYR A 121 -0.13 10.06 -19.97
N TYR A 122 -0.54 9.77 -18.74
CA TYR A 122 -1.37 8.61 -18.45
C TYR A 122 -2.77 9.00 -17.99
N GLN A 123 -3.73 8.13 -18.28
CA GLN A 123 -5.11 8.26 -17.83
C GLN A 123 -5.44 7.19 -16.78
N PRO A 124 -6.50 7.39 -15.98
CA PRO A 124 -7.00 6.33 -15.10
C PRO A 124 -7.24 5.02 -15.86
N GLY A 125 -6.66 3.94 -15.35
CA GLY A 125 -6.61 2.61 -15.96
C GLY A 125 -5.22 2.26 -16.53
N GLU A 126 -4.39 3.25 -16.81
CA GLU A 126 -3.11 3.10 -17.50
C GLU A 126 -1.89 3.40 -16.61
N PHE A 127 -2.12 3.89 -15.40
CA PHE A 127 -1.05 4.26 -14.48
C PHE A 127 -0.13 3.07 -14.17
N LYS A 128 1.19 3.30 -14.15
CA LYS A 128 2.20 2.24 -14.00
C LYS A 128 2.97 2.32 -12.69
N HIS A 129 3.33 3.53 -12.28
CA HIS A 129 4.28 3.81 -11.21
C HIS A 129 3.65 4.60 -10.06
N THR A 130 2.34 4.53 -9.91
CA THR A 130 1.61 5.17 -8.81
C THR A 130 1.74 4.40 -7.50
N PHE A 131 1.29 5.03 -6.42
CA PHE A 131 1.16 4.43 -5.11
C PHE A 131 -0.23 4.70 -4.52
N TYR A 132 -0.56 4.04 -3.42
CA TYR A 132 -1.79 4.29 -2.67
C TYR A 132 -1.45 4.56 -1.19
N PRO A 133 -1.79 5.73 -0.64
CA PRO A 133 -1.46 6.10 0.74
C PRO A 133 -2.48 5.48 1.71
N LEU A 134 -2.23 4.23 2.12
CA LEU A 134 -3.13 3.51 3.02
C LEU A 134 -3.24 4.21 4.38
N VAL A 135 -2.16 4.82 4.86
CA VAL A 135 -2.16 5.68 6.05
C VAL A 135 -3.27 6.74 6.03
N CYS A 136 -3.49 7.41 4.90
CA CYS A 136 -4.52 8.46 4.79
C CYS A 136 -5.94 7.90 4.98
N VAL A 137 -6.17 6.64 4.58
CA VAL A 137 -7.46 5.96 4.84
C VAL A 137 -7.65 5.72 6.33
N LEU A 138 -6.60 5.27 7.04
CA LEU A 138 -6.63 5.00 8.46
C LEU A 138 -6.77 6.28 9.30
N GLU A 139 -6.07 7.35 8.91
CA GLU A 139 -6.21 8.68 9.53
C GLU A 139 -7.63 9.22 9.36
N LYS A 140 -8.20 9.10 8.15
CA LYS A 140 -9.59 9.47 7.90
C LYS A 140 -10.56 8.64 8.72
N ALA A 141 -10.33 7.32 8.83
CA ALA A 141 -11.13 6.45 9.67
C ALA A 141 -11.10 6.94 11.13
N LYS A 142 -9.91 7.22 11.67
CA LYS A 142 -9.72 7.73 13.03
C LYS A 142 -10.42 9.07 13.26
N ALA A 143 -10.31 10.00 12.31
CA ALA A 143 -10.98 11.30 12.37
C ALA A 143 -12.53 11.16 12.38
N ASN A 144 -13.06 10.14 11.71
CA ASN A 144 -14.49 9.86 11.62
C ASN A 144 -14.98 8.86 12.70
N GLY A 145 -14.39 8.89 13.89
CA GLY A 145 -14.82 8.01 15.01
C GLY A 145 -14.42 6.54 14.87
N GLY A 146 -13.39 6.26 14.06
CA GLY A 146 -12.78 4.94 13.88
C GLY A 146 -13.38 4.10 12.75
N CYS A 147 -14.55 4.43 12.19
CA CYS A 147 -15.23 3.66 11.13
C CYS A 147 -15.31 2.14 11.40
N GLU A 148 -15.55 1.77 12.67
CA GLU A 148 -15.57 0.39 13.19
C GLU A 148 -14.25 -0.39 13.00
N PHE A 149 -13.13 0.29 12.72
CA PHE A 149 -11.83 -0.32 12.95
C PHE A 149 -11.60 -0.47 14.46
N PRO A 150 -10.99 -1.58 14.92
CA PRO A 150 -10.56 -1.68 16.31
C PRO A 150 -9.58 -0.55 16.64
N GLU A 151 -9.76 0.14 17.76
CA GLU A 151 -8.88 1.25 18.15
C GLU A 151 -7.41 0.83 18.22
N ARG A 152 -7.14 -0.36 18.75
CA ARG A 152 -5.80 -0.97 18.78
C ARG A 152 -5.20 -1.10 17.37
N PHE A 153 -6.00 -1.48 16.38
CA PHE A 153 -5.56 -1.59 14.99
C PHE A 153 -5.16 -0.22 14.43
N LEU A 154 -5.98 0.82 14.64
CA LEU A 154 -5.65 2.16 14.17
C LEU A 154 -4.37 2.70 14.82
N ASN A 155 -4.21 2.52 16.12
CA ASN A 155 -3.02 2.99 16.84
C ASN A 155 -1.74 2.25 16.42
N GLU A 156 -1.85 0.96 16.07
CA GLU A 156 -0.73 0.15 15.58
C GLU A 156 -0.30 0.57 14.16
N PHE A 157 -1.24 0.62 13.21
CA PHE A 157 -0.91 0.74 11.78
C PHE A 157 -0.79 2.19 11.26
N ILE A 158 -1.41 3.19 11.91
CA ILE A 158 -1.20 4.60 11.52
C ILE A 158 0.27 5.00 11.70
N GLY A 159 0.93 4.48 12.74
CA GLY A 159 2.33 4.79 13.02
C GLY A 159 3.32 4.23 12.00
N GLU A 160 2.94 3.20 11.25
CA GLU A 160 3.76 2.59 10.20
C GLU A 160 3.82 3.42 8.93
N ASP A 161 2.89 4.36 8.76
CA ASP A 161 2.85 5.29 7.63
C ASP A 161 2.86 4.53 6.29
N GLU A 162 1.97 3.54 6.14
CA GLU A 162 2.00 2.56 5.05
C GLU A 162 1.50 3.12 3.71
N TYR A 163 2.25 2.85 2.65
CA TYR A 163 1.94 3.13 1.25
C TYR A 163 2.04 1.85 0.42
N ILE A 164 1.08 1.60 -0.47
CA ILE A 164 1.11 0.44 -1.36
C ILE A 164 1.62 0.87 -2.72
N MET A 165 2.65 0.20 -3.24
CA MET A 165 3.28 0.59 -4.50
C MET A 165 3.82 -0.63 -5.24
N ARG A 166 3.92 -0.52 -6.56
CA ARG A 166 4.67 -1.47 -7.39
C ARG A 166 6.16 -1.11 -7.36
N VAL A 167 7.01 -2.10 -7.06
CA VAL A 167 8.46 -1.92 -7.19
C VAL A 167 8.81 -1.68 -8.64
N ASP A 168 9.59 -0.63 -8.87
CA ASP A 168 10.16 -0.28 -10.15
C ASP A 168 11.65 0.00 -9.95
N LEU A 169 12.49 -0.98 -10.28
CA LEU A 169 13.94 -0.86 -10.08
C LEU A 169 14.60 0.09 -11.07
N GLY A 170 13.91 0.47 -12.16
CA GLY A 170 14.41 1.45 -13.12
C GLY A 170 14.31 2.89 -12.61
N ASN A 171 13.33 3.16 -11.75
CA ASN A 171 13.04 4.51 -11.23
C ASN A 171 13.21 4.64 -9.70
N MET A 172 13.75 3.62 -9.03
CA MET A 172 13.99 3.63 -7.58
C MET A 172 15.47 3.46 -7.25
N HIS A 173 15.90 4.07 -6.15
CA HIS A 173 17.26 3.94 -5.65
C HIS A 173 17.36 2.80 -4.64
N SER A 174 18.40 1.99 -4.76
CA SER A 174 18.65 0.87 -3.85
C SER A 174 19.97 1.07 -3.12
N PHE A 175 19.91 0.97 -1.79
CA PHE A 175 21.04 1.09 -0.89
C PHE A 175 21.17 -0.18 -0.05
N ARG A 176 22.37 -0.43 0.47
CA ARG A 176 22.60 -1.43 1.51
C ARG A 176 22.75 -0.70 2.83
N TRP A 177 22.16 -1.23 3.90
CA TRP A 177 22.43 -0.70 5.23
C TRP A 177 23.92 -0.85 5.52
N VAL A 178 24.57 0.26 5.86
CA VAL A 178 25.92 0.24 6.42
C VAL A 178 25.74 -0.02 7.90
N VAL A 179 26.23 -1.17 8.36
CA VAL A 179 26.21 -1.59 9.77
C VAL A 179 27.54 -1.22 10.40
#